data_AF-A0A927XG64-F1
#
_entry.id   AF-A0A927XG64-F1
#
_cell.length_a   1.000
_cell.length_b   1.000
_cell.length_c   1.000
_cell.angle_alpha   90.00
_cell.angle_beta   90.00
_cell.angle_gamma   90.00
#
_symmetry.space_group_name_H-M   'P 1'
#
loop_
_entity.id
_entity.type
_entity.pdbx_description
1 polymer ?
#
loop_
_entity_poly.entity_id
_entity_poly.type
_entity_poly.pdbx_seq_one_letter_code
_entity_poly.pdbx_strand_id
1 'polypeptide(L)' 'LSRTDRIAKYNQLLRIEDQLGEVAEYRGLKSFYNLKK' A
#
# COMPACT_ATOMS: atom_id res chain seq x y z
N LEU A 1 11.33 3.46 -19.61
CA LEU A 1 10.43 2.55 -18.86
C LEU A 1 11.07 2.15 -17.53
N SER A 2 11.24 3.09 -16.58
CA SER A 2 11.92 2.76 -15.32
C SER A 2 11.31 3.48 -14.11
N ARG A 3 10.87 4.73 -14.30
CA ARG A 3 10.20 5.52 -13.25
C ARG A 3 8.68 5.50 -13.37
N THR A 4 8.16 5.58 -14.59
CA THR A 4 6.71 5.64 -14.85
C THR A 4 5.98 4.38 -14.38
N ASP A 5 6.54 3.19 -14.66
CA ASP A 5 5.95 1.91 -14.25
C ASP A 5 5.82 1.80 -12.72
N ARG A 6 6.81 2.31 -11.99
CA ARG A 6 6.81 2.36 -10.53
C ARG A 6 5.80 3.37 -9.99
N ILE A 7 5.78 4.58 -10.56
CA ILE A 7 4.85 5.65 -10.18
C ILE A 7 3.40 5.21 -10.40
N ALA A 8 3.11 4.51 -11.50
CA ALA A 8 1.78 4.00 -11.79
C ALA A 8 1.26 3.05 -10.70
N LYS A 9 2.13 2.21 -10.13
CA LYS A 9 1.76 1.30 -9.02
C LYS A 9 1.44 2.07 -7.74
N TYR A 10 2.24 3.08 -7.37
CA TYR A 10 1.95 3.92 -6.20
C TYR A 10 0.65 4.72 -6.39
N ASN A 11 0.45 5.31 -7.56
CA ASN A 11 -0.78 6.05 -7.86
C ASN A 11 -2.02 5.14 -7.86
N GLN A 12 -1.86 3.85 -8.13
CA GLN A 12 -2.96 2.89 -8.00
C GLN A 12 -3.27 2.59 -6.53
N LEU A 13 -2.26 2.45 -5.68
CA LEU A 13 -2.46 2.26 -4.24
C LEU A 13 -3.19 3.45 -3.60
N LEU A 14 -2.81 4.68 -3.97
CA LEU A 14 -3.49 5.90 -3.50
C LEU A 14 -4.98 5.92 -3.91
N ARG A 15 -5.29 5.52 -5.15
CA ARG A 15 -6.68 5.42 -5.61
C ARG A 15 -7.47 4.34 -4.86
N ILE A 16 -6.84 3.20 -4.54
CA ILE A 16 -7.48 2.13 -3.76
C ILE A 16 -7.73 2.58 -2.32
N GLU A 17 -6.77 3.29 -1.70
CA GLU A 17 -6.91 3.86 -0.37
C GLU A 17 -8.08 4.86 -0.30
N ASP A 18 -8.16 5.77 -1.27
CA ASP A 18 -9.26 6.74 -1.40
C ASP A 18 -10.62 6.06 -1.60
N GLN A 19 -10.68 5.00 -2.42
CA GLN A 19 -11.90 4.21 -2.62
C GLN A 19 -12.37 3.45 -1.37
N LEU A 20 -11.43 2.99 -0.54
CA LEU A 20 -11.74 2.30 0.71
C LEU A 20 -12.13 3.27 1.82
N GLY A 21 -11.65 4.52 1.78
CA GLY A 21 -11.98 5.55 2.77
C GLY A 21 -11.73 5.07 4.20
N GLU A 22 -12.76 5.15 5.05
CA GLU A 22 -12.68 4.80 6.48
C GLU A 22 -12.34 3.33 6.75
N VAL A 23 -12.52 2.42 5.78
CA VAL A 23 -12.16 1.00 5.96
C VAL A 23 -10.74 0.66 5.47
N ALA A 24 -10.00 1.64 4.95
CA ALA A 24 -8.61 1.43 4.55
C ALA A 24 -7.72 1.19 5.78
N GLU A 25 -6.93 0.10 5.77
CA GLU A 25 -6.01 -0.24 6.86
C GLU A 25 -4.56 -0.31 6.38
N TYR A 26 -3.69 0.52 6.97
CA TYR A 26 -2.24 0.39 6.84
C TYR A 26 -1.62 -0.24 8.10
N ARG A 27 -1.23 -1.51 8.01
CA ARG A 27 -0.78 -2.30 9.17
C ARG A 27 0.66 -2.05 9.61
N GLY A 28 1.45 -1.27 8.86
CA GLY A 28 2.82 -0.88 9.25
C GLY A 28 3.68 -2.07 9.69
N LEU A 29 4.26 -2.00 10.90
CA LEU A 29 5.07 -3.09 11.48
C LEU A 29 4.27 -4.39 11.70
N LYS A 30 2.95 -4.30 11.92
CA LYS A 30 2.09 -5.48 12.07
C LYS A 30 1.95 -6.27 10.76
N SER A 31 2.37 -5.70 9.62
CA SER A 31 2.45 -6.43 8.34
C SER A 31 3.50 -7.54 8.38
N PHE A 32 4.50 -7.47 9.27
CA PHE A 32 5.52 -8.51 9.47
C PHE A 32 5.02 -9.62 10.41
N TYR A 33 3.87 -10.19 10.12
CA TYR A 33 3.22 -11.23 10.94
C TYR A 33 4.06 -12.52 11.09
N ASN A 34 5.07 -12.70 10.24
CA ASN A 34 5.94 -13.86 10.18
C ASN A 34 7.24 -13.71 11.00
N LEU A 35 7.55 -12.51 11.52
CA LEU A 35 8.73 -12.31 12.36
C LEU A 35 8.41 -12.68 13.80
N LYS A 36 9.03 -13.75 14.30
CA LYS A 36 9.04 -14.08 15.74
C LYS A 36 10.17 -13.28 16.40
N LYS A 37 9.89 -12.80 17.62
CA LYS A 37 10.90 -12.13 18.45
C LYS A 37 11.98 -13.11 18.89
#